data_AF-A0A848DFK6-F1
#
_entry.id   AF-A0A848DFK6-F1
#
_cell.length_a   1.000
_cell.length_b   1.000
_cell.length_c   1.000
_cell.angle_alpha   90.00
_cell.angle_beta   90.00
_cell.angle_gamma   90.00
#
_symmetry.space_group_name_H-M   'P 1'
#
loop_
_entity.id
_entity.type
_entity.pdbx_description
1 polymer ?
#
loop_
_entity_poly.entity_id
_entity_poly.type
_entity_poly.pdbx_seq_one_letter_code
_entity_poly.pdbx_strand_id
1 'polypeptide(L)'
;MARVRPRLEAFAAGMLGGLARSDQRAKGELYVRGLLLDGKRKSMQPMADRLGVDHQQLQQFVTSSTWDYVEVRGRLARWAGEFIDPRAFVIDDTGFPKDG
;
A
#
# COMPACT_ATOMS: atom_id res chain seq x y z
N MET A 1 -5.05 16.08 3.36
CA MET A 1 -4.12 15.29 2.52
C MET A 1 -2.94 16.08 1.95
N ALA A 2 -3.12 17.30 1.43
CA ALA A 2 -2.04 18.04 0.75
C ALA A 2 -0.71 18.13 1.53
N ARG A 3 -0.76 18.36 2.84
CA ARG A 3 0.44 18.46 3.70
C ARG A 3 1.18 17.14 3.92
N VAL A 4 0.49 16.01 3.89
CA VAL A 4 1.05 14.67 4.16
C VAL A 4 1.43 13.94 2.88
N ARG A 5 0.83 14.34 1.75
CA ARG A 5 1.03 13.70 0.44
C ARG A 5 2.51 13.50 0.08
N PRO A 6 3.42 14.49 0.16
CA PRO A 6 4.82 14.26 -0.23
C PRO A 6 5.51 13.20 0.63
N ARG A 7 5.21 13.16 1.94
CA ARG A 7 5.74 12.14 2.85
C ARG A 7 5.17 10.76 2.54
N LEU A 8 3.90 10.70 2.15
CA LEU A 8 3.26 9.45 1.75
C LEU A 8 3.81 8.91 0.42
N GLU A 9 4.00 9.79 -0.56
CA GLU A 9 4.59 9.46 -1.86
C GLU A 9 6.03 8.95 -1.68
N ALA A 10 6.84 9.61 -0.84
CA ALA A 10 8.18 9.15 -0.51
C ALA A 10 8.19 7.78 0.21
N PHE A 11 7.25 7.58 1.15
CA PHE A 11 7.08 6.29 1.82
C PHE A 11 6.71 5.19 0.83
N ALA A 12 5.71 5.41 -0.02
CA ALA A 12 5.29 4.46 -1.04
C ALA A 12 6.42 4.15 -2.03
N ALA A 13 7.20 5.16 -2.43
CA ALA A 13 8.38 4.99 -3.28
C ALA A 13 9.44 4.09 -2.63
N GLY A 14 9.67 4.22 -1.32
CA GLY A 14 10.58 3.34 -0.59
C GLY A 14 10.10 1.89 -0.54
N MET A 15 8.81 1.68 -0.29
CA MET A 15 8.23 0.33 -0.16
C MET A 15 8.07 -0.39 -1.49
N LEU A 16 7.71 0.35 -2.54
CA LEU A 16 7.44 -0.17 -3.88
C LEU A 16 8.63 -0.01 -4.84
N GLY A 17 9.75 0.56 -4.37
CA GLY A 17 10.89 0.93 -5.21
C GLY A 17 11.52 -0.25 -5.97
N GLY A 18 11.41 -1.48 -5.46
CA GLY A 18 11.93 -2.67 -6.14
C GLY A 18 10.99 -3.35 -7.11
N LEU A 19 9.74 -2.90 -7.24
CA LEU A 19 8.89 -3.40 -8.32
C LEU A 19 9.55 -3.06 -9.64
N ALA A 20 9.69 -4.02 -10.55
CA ALA A 20 10.45 -3.80 -11.79
C ALA A 20 9.82 -2.71 -12.68
N ARG A 21 8.49 -2.69 -12.78
CA ARG A 21 7.77 -1.81 -13.71
C ARG A 21 7.37 -0.48 -13.07
N SER A 22 7.66 0.62 -13.77
CA SER A 22 7.29 1.97 -13.33
C SER A 22 5.79 2.17 -13.17
N ASP A 23 4.97 1.57 -14.04
CA ASP A 23 3.52 1.67 -13.96
C ASP A 23 2.95 0.93 -12.74
N GLN A 24 3.57 -0.17 -12.31
CA GLN A 24 3.21 -0.84 -11.06
C GLN A 24 3.51 0.04 -9.85
N ARG A 25 4.67 0.71 -9.83
CA ARG A 25 5.03 1.63 -8.74
C ARG A 25 4.04 2.81 -8.66
N ALA A 26 3.69 3.40 -9.79
CA ALA A 26 2.73 4.50 -9.86
C ALA A 26 1.32 4.06 -9.39
N LYS A 27 0.81 2.92 -9.89
CA LYS A 27 -0.50 2.40 -9.47
C LYS A 27 -0.52 1.98 -7.99
N GLY A 28 0.57 1.44 -7.48
CA GLY A 28 0.70 1.11 -6.07
C GLY A 28 0.73 2.34 -5.15
N GLU A 29 1.38 3.43 -5.57
CA GLU A 29 1.31 4.71 -4.85
C GLU A 29 -0.13 5.25 -4.82
N LEU A 30 -0.84 5.22 -5.95
CA LEU A 30 -2.27 5.57 -6.00
C LEU A 30 -3.11 4.71 -5.04
N TYR A 31 -2.87 3.41 -5.00
CA TYR A 31 -3.58 2.49 -4.13
C TYR A 31 -3.33 2.80 -2.64
N VAL A 32 -2.07 2.99 -2.24
CA VAL A 32 -1.69 3.37 -0.87
C VAL A 32 -2.33 4.71 -0.48
N ARG A 33 -2.33 5.69 -1.39
CA ARG A 33 -3.00 6.96 -1.16
C ARG A 33 -4.51 6.77 -0.99
N GLY A 34 -5.15 6.00 -1.84
CA GLY A 34 -6.57 5.66 -1.76
C GLY A 34 -6.97 5.06 -0.42
N LEU A 35 -6.15 4.16 0.13
CA LEU A 35 -6.40 3.52 1.43
C LEU A 35 -6.38 4.48 2.62
N LEU A 36 -5.66 5.60 2.49
CA LEU A 36 -5.48 6.61 3.54
C LEU A 36 -6.39 7.83 3.34
N LEU A 37 -7.14 7.91 2.23
CA LEU A 37 -8.17 8.94 2.06
C LEU A 37 -9.34 8.69 3.01
N ASP A 38 -9.93 9.80 3.49
CA ASP A 38 -11.12 9.73 4.35
C ASP A 38 -12.29 9.08 3.61
N GLY A 39 -12.92 8.09 4.24
CA GLY A 39 -14.08 7.41 3.68
C GLY A 39 -14.47 6.14 4.43
N LYS A 40 -15.78 5.89 4.54
CA LYS A 40 -16.33 4.71 5.22
C LYS A 40 -15.98 3.39 4.51
N ARG A 41 -15.78 3.42 3.19
CA ARG A 41 -15.52 2.23 2.36
C ARG A 41 -14.14 2.30 1.73
N LYS A 42 -13.36 1.22 1.95
CA LYS A 42 -12.01 0.97 1.39
C LYS A 42 -12.04 0.06 0.15
N SER A 43 -13.14 0.04 -0.60
CA SER A 43 -13.22 -0.68 -1.88
C SER A 43 -12.64 0.14 -3.02
N MET A 44 -12.34 -0.51 -4.16
CA MET A 44 -11.66 0.10 -5.31
C MET A 44 -12.42 1.31 -5.86
N GLN A 45 -13.72 1.17 -6.11
CA GLN A 45 -14.53 2.24 -6.72
C GLN A 45 -14.55 3.52 -5.88
N PRO A 46 -14.93 3.51 -4.58
CA PRO A 46 -14.91 4.73 -3.77
C PRO A 46 -13.52 5.35 -3.60
N MET A 47 -12.45 4.55 -3.61
CA MET A 47 -11.09 5.10 -3.57
C MET A 47 -10.74 5.80 -4.89
N ALA A 48 -11.09 5.19 -6.02
CA ALA A 48 -10.84 5.73 -7.34
C ALA A 48 -11.60 7.04 -7.58
N ASP A 49 -12.87 7.11 -7.15
CA ASP A 49 -13.70 8.32 -7.24
C ASP A 49 -13.05 9.49 -6.49
N ARG A 50 -12.53 9.25 -5.28
CA ARG A 50 -11.84 10.28 -4.47
C ARG A 50 -10.48 10.68 -5.06
N LEU A 51 -9.81 9.76 -5.74
CA LEU A 51 -8.53 10.00 -6.40
C LEU A 51 -8.67 10.65 -7.78
N GLY A 52 -9.87 10.63 -8.37
CA GLY A 52 -10.10 11.07 -9.75
C GLY A 52 -9.43 10.16 -10.78
N VAL A 53 -9.38 8.86 -10.52
CA VAL A 53 -8.75 7.86 -11.40
C VAL A 53 -9.76 6.77 -11.77
N ASP A 54 -9.44 5.98 -12.80
CA ASP A 54 -10.23 4.79 -13.11
C ASP A 54 -9.98 3.68 -12.08
N HIS A 55 -11.06 3.18 -11.46
CA HIS A 55 -11.04 2.07 -10.52
C HIS A 55 -10.37 0.80 -11.06
N GLN A 56 -10.42 0.56 -12.38
CA GLN A 56 -9.77 -0.59 -12.99
C GLN A 56 -8.26 -0.58 -12.76
N GLN A 57 -7.64 0.60 -12.68
CA GLN A 57 -6.21 0.72 -12.41
C GLN A 57 -5.85 0.20 -11.02
N LEU A 58 -6.68 0.49 -10.01
CA LEU A 58 -6.50 0.02 -8.64
C LEU A 58 -6.79 -1.48 -8.53
N GLN A 59 -7.86 -1.93 -9.18
CA GLN A 59 -8.24 -3.34 -9.21
C GLN A 59 -7.14 -4.18 -9.85
N GLN A 60 -6.71 -3.86 -11.08
CA GLN A 60 -5.66 -4.59 -11.80
C GLN A 60 -4.32 -4.57 -11.05
N PHE A 61 -4.01 -3.50 -10.33
CA PHE A 61 -2.81 -3.45 -9.49
C PHE A 61 -2.85 -4.50 -8.37
N VAL A 62 -3.97 -4.64 -7.67
CA VAL A 62 -4.07 -5.59 -6.55
C VAL A 62 -4.35 -7.02 -7.00
N THR A 63 -5.11 -7.24 -8.08
CA THR A 63 -5.55 -8.58 -8.48
C THR A 63 -4.67 -9.25 -9.52
N SER A 64 -4.01 -8.48 -10.38
CA SER A 64 -3.44 -9.00 -11.63
C SER A 64 -1.99 -8.60 -11.86
N SER A 65 -1.46 -7.65 -11.10
CA SER A 65 -0.06 -7.25 -11.24
C SER A 65 0.86 -8.25 -10.54
N THR A 66 1.91 -8.67 -11.25
CA THR A 66 2.84 -9.71 -10.81
C THR A 66 3.94 -9.19 -9.86
N TRP A 67 3.57 -8.41 -8.85
CA TRP A 67 4.55 -7.90 -7.89
C TRP A 67 4.79 -8.88 -6.75
N ASP A 68 6.04 -8.99 -6.30
CA ASP A 68 6.42 -9.84 -5.17
C ASP A 68 6.04 -9.15 -3.85
N TYR A 69 4.95 -9.63 -3.24
CA TYR A 69 4.49 -9.10 -1.95
C TYR A 69 5.44 -9.44 -0.79
N VAL A 70 6.23 -10.51 -0.89
CA VAL A 70 7.22 -10.88 0.14
C VAL A 70 8.31 -9.83 0.18
N GLU A 71 8.77 -9.39 -0.98
CA GLU A 71 9.79 -8.34 -1.09
C GLU A 71 9.29 -7.00 -0.52
N VAL A 72 8.06 -6.60 -0.85
CA VAL A 72 7.42 -5.39 -0.29
C VAL A 72 7.27 -5.51 1.23
N ARG A 73 6.83 -6.67 1.76
CA ARG A 73 6.74 -6.91 3.20
C ARG A 73 8.12 -6.86 3.89
N GLY A 74 9.16 -7.39 3.26
CA GLY A 74 10.53 -7.34 3.78
C GLY A 74 11.06 -5.91 3.90
N ARG A 75 10.78 -5.06 2.90
CA ARG A 75 11.10 -3.61 2.96
C ARG A 75 10.35 -2.91 4.09
N LEU A 76 9.05 -3.19 4.22
CA LEU A 76 8.23 -2.63 5.29
C LEU A 76 8.71 -3.04 6.67
N ALA A 77 9.05 -4.31 6.86
CA ALA A 77 9.56 -4.81 8.13
C ALA A 77 10.90 -4.14 8.51
N ARG A 78 11.84 -4.02 7.56
CA ARG A 78 13.11 -3.33 7.80
C ARG A 78 12.90 -1.86 8.15
N TRP A 79 12.09 -1.16 7.35
CA TRP A 79 11.76 0.26 7.61
C TRP A 79 11.10 0.44 8.97
N ALA A 80 10.15 -0.43 9.33
CA ALA A 80 9.47 -0.36 10.62
C ALA A 80 10.43 -0.64 11.78
N GLY A 81 11.35 -1.59 11.64
CA GLY A 81 12.38 -1.88 12.64
C GLY A 81 13.27 -0.66 12.92
N GLU A 82 13.73 0.02 11.86
CA GLU A 82 14.53 1.24 11.98
C GLU A 82 13.72 2.43 12.51
N PHE A 83 12.47 2.60 12.05
CA PHE A 83 11.64 3.76 12.40
C PHE A 83 11.09 3.69 13.83
N ILE A 84 10.69 2.50 14.28
CA ILE A 84 10.08 2.30 15.60
C ILE A 84 11.15 2.08 16.68
N ASP A 85 12.31 1.53 16.32
CA ASP A 85 13.35 1.06 17.25
C ASP A 85 12.77 0.20 18.39
N PRO A 86 12.12 -0.93 18.06
CA PRO A 86 11.35 -1.69 19.04
C PRO A 86 12.26 -2.37 20.06
N ARG A 87 11.88 -2.25 21.34
CA ARG A 87 12.56 -2.95 22.46
C ARG A 87 12.11 -4.40 22.61
N ALA A 88 10.97 -4.77 22.04
CA ALA A 88 10.39 -6.11 22.06
C ALA A 88 9.43 -6.31 20.88
N PHE A 89 9.20 -7.56 20.52
CA PHE A 89 8.21 -7.97 19.52
C PHE A 89 7.08 -8.75 20.18
N VAL A 90 5.85 -8.48 19.76
CA VAL A 90 4.68 -9.31 20.09
C VAL A 90 4.42 -10.21 18.90
N ILE A 91 4.40 -11.52 19.14
CA ILE A 91 4.10 -12.54 18.14
C ILE A 91 2.79 -13.19 18.58
N ASP A 92 1.77 -13.07 17.73
CA ASP A 92 0.45 -13.66 17.94
C ASP A 92 -0.04 -14.28 16.63
N ASP A 93 -0.74 -15.41 16.71
CA ASP A 93 -1.30 -16.10 15.56
C ASP A 93 -2.62 -15.44 15.16
N THR A 94 -2.54 -14.34 14.42
CA THR A 94 -3.70 -13.81 13.71
C THR A 94 -3.94 -14.64 12.45
N GLY A 95 -4.91 -15.54 12.48
CA GLY A 95 -5.50 -16.07 11.26
C GLY A 95 -6.08 -14.93 10.41
N PHE A 96 -6.00 -15.04 9.09
CA PHE A 96 -6.77 -14.22 8.16
C PHE A 96 -7.99 -15.02 7.71
N PRO A 97 -9.03 -15.20 8.55
CA PRO A 97 -10.25 -15.85 8.09
C PRO A 97 -10.81 -15.01 6.94
N LYS A 98 -10.88 -15.61 5.76
CA LYS A 98 -11.69 -15.07 4.66
C LYS A 98 -13.11 -15.50 4.93
N ASP A 99 -13.92 -14.60 5.46
CA ASP A 99 -15.37 -14.70 5.30
C ASP A 99 -15.67 -14.24 3.86
N GLY A 100 -16.24 -15.16 3.07
CA GLY A 100 -16.58 -14.94 1.66
C GLY A 100 -17.60 -13.83 1.45
#